data_AF-A0AAJ7UGT3-F1
#
_entry.id   AF-A0AAJ7UGT3-F1
#
_cell.length_a   1.000
_cell.length_b   1.000
_cell.length_c   1.000
_cell.angle_alpha   90.00
_cell.angle_beta   90.00
_cell.angle_gamma   90.00
#
_symmetry.space_group_name_H-M   'P 1'
#
loop_
_entity.id
_entity.type
_entity.pdbx_description
1 polymer ?
#
loop_
_entity_poly.entity_id
_entity_poly.type
_entity_poly.pdbx_seq_one_letter_code
_entity_poly.pdbx_strand_id
1 'polypeptide(L)'
;MAALSASLRSLTAVTSRPLLPLLRPPPLLLHHHHHHILHRPQQQQQQQQQQHQQQQQQRGHKRWLRAHLALQARMERKAGKPPPPLRRERDNFDLSAELAALACRLGEEHLSPGQLAAAVRSPCCDRGRGRGGENHGELAGDGARLTAEVLDSELARDFPRMPDGGRDALRTFLMSDETLSGVARALGLAHLVLAARDPPPDSALARSLLAIVSLVRASGGEERTIAFLQSFVLPQLLCGGRDLFSLWPVGDPMSLLREETERRSRAPPEPRLIRSAGAASALPCYLVAIYSDGRVLSEAPGETPLVAEEEAARSALRRLYGFPATRLPAQSVASGTHSQPQSVASGTHSQPQSVASGTHSQPQSVVSGTHSQPQSVVSETHSHSP
;
A
#
# COMPACT_ATOMS: atom_id res chain seq x y z
N MET A 1 1.15 -47.03 -4.97
CA MET A 1 2.06 -47.76 -4.06
C MET A 1 3.49 -47.34 -4.36
N ALA A 2 4.10 -46.62 -3.42
CA ALA A 2 5.49 -46.17 -3.35
C ALA A 2 5.98 -45.12 -4.37
N ALA A 3 5.66 -43.84 -4.11
CA ALA A 3 6.52 -42.72 -4.45
C ALA A 3 6.95 -42.06 -3.13
N LEU A 4 8.23 -42.20 -2.75
CA LEU A 4 8.81 -41.53 -1.57
C LEU A 4 9.87 -40.52 -2.04
N SER A 5 9.42 -39.28 -2.03
CA SER A 5 10.06 -38.07 -1.47
C SER A 5 11.58 -37.94 -1.47
N ALA A 6 12.01 -36.88 -2.15
CA ALA A 6 13.27 -36.21 -2.00
C ALA A 6 13.47 -35.54 -0.62
N SER A 7 14.75 -35.45 -0.24
CA SER A 7 15.44 -34.25 0.26
C SER A 7 14.78 -33.41 1.37
N LEU A 8 15.31 -33.52 2.60
CA LEU A 8 15.43 -32.39 3.52
C LEU A 8 16.81 -32.38 4.18
N ARG A 9 17.56 -31.31 3.89
CA ARG A 9 18.65 -30.78 4.72
C ARG A 9 18.03 -30.15 5.96
N SER A 10 18.65 -30.29 7.12
CA SER A 10 19.41 -29.18 7.74
C SER A 10 19.60 -29.36 9.26
N LEU A 11 20.77 -28.89 9.69
CA LEU A 11 21.08 -28.36 11.03
C LEU A 11 21.15 -29.34 12.20
N THR A 12 22.37 -29.58 12.68
CA THR A 12 22.78 -29.12 14.02
C THR A 12 24.31 -29.15 14.09
N ALA A 13 24.91 -27.97 14.15
CA ALA A 13 26.27 -27.77 14.59
C ALA A 13 26.21 -27.43 16.08
N VAL A 14 26.78 -28.28 16.94
CA VAL A 14 27.08 -27.93 18.33
C VAL A 14 28.51 -28.38 18.62
N THR A 15 29.23 -27.42 19.16
CA THR A 15 30.64 -27.34 19.50
C THR A 15 31.08 -28.31 20.60
N SER A 16 32.29 -28.88 20.51
CA SER A 16 33.11 -29.16 21.69
C SER A 16 34.58 -29.40 21.31
N ARG A 17 35.45 -29.03 22.25
CA ARG A 17 36.86 -28.63 22.17
C ARG A 17 37.87 -29.80 22.01
N PRO A 18 39.18 -29.50 21.77
CA PRO A 18 40.18 -30.45 21.28
C PRO A 18 40.90 -31.20 22.40
N LEU A 19 41.41 -32.40 22.09
CA LEU A 19 42.42 -33.09 22.88
C LEU A 19 43.49 -33.72 21.98
N LEU A 20 44.73 -33.56 22.43
CA LEU A 20 46.02 -33.93 21.83
C LEU A 20 46.20 -35.46 21.61
N PRO A 21 47.20 -35.86 20.80
CA PRO A 21 47.28 -37.18 20.17
C PRO A 21 47.92 -38.22 21.07
N LEU A 22 47.39 -39.45 21.04
CA LEU A 22 48.06 -40.61 21.62
C LEU A 22 48.96 -41.29 20.59
N LEU A 23 50.23 -41.37 20.97
CA LEU A 23 51.33 -42.14 20.38
C LEU A 23 50.91 -43.52 19.86
N ARG A 24 51.35 -43.85 18.65
CA ARG A 24 51.73 -45.23 18.28
C ARG A 24 53.20 -45.26 17.81
N PRO A 25 53.98 -46.28 18.24
CA PRO A 25 55.43 -46.37 18.04
C PRO A 25 55.83 -46.77 16.60
N PRO A 26 57.12 -46.57 16.22
CA PRO A 26 57.58 -46.70 14.85
C PRO A 26 57.90 -48.16 14.46
N PRO A 27 57.68 -48.57 13.20
CA PRO A 27 58.33 -49.75 12.66
C PRO A 27 59.75 -49.40 12.17
N LEU A 28 60.65 -50.32 12.47
CA LEU A 28 62.08 -50.26 12.25
C LEU A 28 62.47 -50.16 10.77
N LEU A 29 63.56 -49.44 10.53
CA LEU A 29 64.29 -49.29 9.28
C LEU A 29 64.68 -50.66 8.69
N LEU A 30 64.19 -50.94 7.48
CA LEU A 30 64.82 -51.86 6.55
C LEU A 30 65.33 -51.06 5.35
N HIS A 31 66.64 -50.92 5.30
CA HIS A 31 67.36 -50.32 4.18
C HIS A 31 67.22 -51.22 2.95
N HIS A 32 66.53 -50.73 1.92
CA HIS A 32 66.70 -51.20 0.54
C HIS A 32 66.92 -49.97 -0.35
N HIS A 33 68.18 -49.56 -0.44
CA HIS A 33 68.66 -48.82 -1.60
C HIS A 33 68.81 -49.82 -2.75
N HIS A 34 68.00 -49.66 -3.78
CA HIS A 34 68.34 -49.70 -5.21
C HIS A 34 67.07 -50.00 -6.01
N HIS A 35 66.37 -48.97 -6.51
CA HIS A 35 65.60 -48.98 -7.77
C HIS A 35 64.97 -47.60 -8.08
N HIS A 36 65.58 -46.49 -7.65
CA HIS A 36 64.98 -45.15 -7.75
C HIS A 36 65.29 -44.38 -9.05
N ILE A 37 65.85 -45.03 -10.07
CA ILE A 37 66.39 -44.32 -11.26
C ILE A 37 65.49 -44.44 -12.50
N LEU A 38 64.58 -45.43 -12.60
CA LEU A 38 63.73 -45.60 -13.80
C LEU A 38 62.25 -45.17 -13.64
N HIS A 39 61.72 -45.05 -12.42
CA HIS A 39 60.32 -44.59 -12.21
C HIS A 39 60.16 -43.08 -12.02
N ARG A 40 61.25 -42.35 -11.72
CA ARG A 40 61.22 -40.89 -11.58
C ARG A 40 60.79 -40.16 -12.86
N PRO A 41 61.24 -40.54 -14.09
CA PRO A 41 60.77 -39.87 -15.30
C PRO A 41 59.29 -40.16 -15.61
N GLN A 42 58.77 -41.37 -15.33
CA GLN A 42 57.36 -41.68 -15.55
C GLN A 42 56.42 -40.98 -14.56
N GLN A 43 56.77 -40.92 -13.27
CA GLN A 43 56.01 -40.17 -12.28
C GLN A 43 56.07 -38.65 -12.54
N GLN A 44 57.22 -38.13 -13.00
CA GLN A 44 57.33 -36.73 -13.42
C GLN A 44 56.49 -36.44 -14.68
N GLN A 45 56.45 -37.35 -15.66
CA GLN A 45 55.58 -37.21 -16.84
C GLN A 45 54.09 -37.26 -16.46
N GLN A 46 53.68 -38.16 -15.57
CA GLN A 46 52.29 -38.21 -15.10
C GLN A 46 51.91 -36.97 -14.28
N GLN A 47 52.79 -36.47 -13.41
CA GLN A 47 52.57 -35.21 -12.71
C GLN A 47 52.51 -34.03 -13.67
N GLN A 48 53.37 -33.98 -14.68
CA GLN A 48 53.33 -32.93 -15.72
C GLN A 48 52.06 -33.01 -16.56
N GLN A 49 51.57 -34.21 -16.90
CA GLN A 49 50.30 -34.40 -17.61
C GLN A 49 49.10 -34.02 -16.76
N GLN A 50 49.10 -34.37 -15.47
CA GLN A 50 48.06 -33.95 -14.52
C GLN A 50 48.09 -32.44 -14.30
N GLN A 51 49.27 -31.82 -14.20
CA GLN A 51 49.41 -30.37 -14.16
C GLN A 51 48.96 -29.71 -15.47
N HIS A 52 49.24 -30.31 -16.63
CA HIS A 52 48.74 -29.84 -17.93
C HIS A 52 47.22 -29.94 -18.02
N GLN A 53 46.62 -31.03 -17.56
CA GLN A 53 45.16 -31.21 -17.51
C GLN A 53 44.51 -30.24 -16.52
N GLN A 54 45.12 -30.02 -15.35
CA GLN A 54 44.66 -29.00 -14.39
C GLN A 54 44.81 -27.58 -14.95
N GLN A 55 45.89 -27.26 -15.68
CA GLN A 55 46.07 -25.99 -16.37
C GLN A 55 45.07 -25.80 -17.54
N GLN A 56 44.70 -26.88 -18.24
CA GLN A 56 43.68 -26.86 -19.28
C GLN A 56 42.27 -26.68 -18.69
N GLN A 57 41.97 -27.28 -17.55
CA GLN A 57 40.72 -27.07 -16.80
C GLN A 57 40.64 -25.66 -16.17
N GLN A 58 41.80 -25.09 -15.80
CA GLN A 58 41.95 -23.71 -15.35
C GLN A 58 42.04 -22.69 -16.50
N ARG A 59 41.82 -23.09 -17.76
CA ARG A 59 41.50 -22.12 -18.82
C ARG A 59 40.11 -21.55 -18.57
N GLY A 60 40.04 -20.68 -17.57
CA GLY A 60 38.90 -19.82 -17.30
C GLY A 60 38.51 -19.03 -18.55
N HIS A 61 37.30 -18.50 -18.52
CA HIS A 61 36.71 -17.70 -19.60
C HIS A 61 37.76 -16.90 -20.39
N LYS A 62 37.82 -17.16 -21.71
CA LYS A 62 38.81 -16.56 -22.60
C LYS A 62 38.83 -15.03 -22.37
N ARG A 63 40.03 -14.43 -22.30
CA ARG A 63 40.22 -13.00 -21.95
C ARG A 63 39.37 -12.04 -22.82
N TRP A 64 39.10 -12.42 -24.06
CA TRP A 64 38.25 -11.67 -24.99
C TRP A 64 36.75 -11.70 -24.63
N LEU A 65 36.27 -12.75 -23.94
CA LEU A 65 34.86 -12.90 -23.57
C LEU A 65 34.40 -11.77 -22.66
N ARG A 66 35.25 -11.34 -21.72
CA ARG A 66 34.93 -10.19 -20.85
C ARG A 66 34.76 -8.90 -21.64
N ALA A 67 35.62 -8.66 -22.63
CA ALA A 67 35.52 -7.48 -23.50
C ALA A 67 34.27 -7.56 -24.40
N HIS A 68 33.95 -8.74 -24.92
CA HIS A 68 32.77 -8.98 -25.74
C HIS A 68 31.46 -8.80 -24.94
N LEU A 69 31.36 -9.38 -23.73
CA LEU A 69 30.21 -9.20 -22.85
C LEU A 69 30.07 -7.75 -22.37
N ALA A 70 31.18 -7.05 -22.10
CA ALA A 70 31.15 -5.63 -21.76
C ALA A 70 30.66 -4.77 -22.92
N LEU A 71 31.06 -5.10 -24.16
CA LEU A 71 30.55 -4.45 -25.37
C LEU A 71 29.05 -4.74 -25.52
N GLN A 72 28.63 -6.00 -25.36
CA GLN A 72 27.22 -6.40 -25.46
C GLN A 72 26.37 -5.67 -24.41
N ALA A 73 26.80 -5.63 -23.14
CA ALA A 73 26.13 -4.88 -22.09
C ALA A 73 26.09 -3.37 -22.39
N ARG A 74 27.12 -2.81 -23.04
CA ARG A 74 27.13 -1.42 -23.49
C ARG A 74 26.14 -1.19 -24.64
N MET A 75 26.02 -2.15 -25.56
CA MET A 75 25.04 -2.12 -26.64
C MET A 75 23.62 -2.26 -26.08
N GLU A 76 23.38 -3.14 -25.10
CA GLU A 76 22.10 -3.30 -24.40
C GLU A 76 21.73 -2.04 -23.60
N ARG A 77 22.70 -1.40 -22.93
CA ARG A 77 22.48 -0.09 -22.27
C ARG A 77 22.10 1.01 -23.27
N LYS A 78 22.70 1.00 -24.46
CA LYS A 78 22.40 1.97 -25.53
C LYS A 78 21.07 1.69 -26.23
N ALA A 79 20.75 0.43 -26.48
CA ALA A 79 19.51 0.00 -27.11
C ALA A 79 18.30 0.15 -26.16
N GLY A 80 18.55 0.25 -24.85
CA GLY A 80 17.50 0.20 -23.84
C GLY A 80 17.03 -1.24 -23.63
N LYS A 81 16.42 -1.50 -22.47
CA LYS A 81 15.77 -2.81 -22.25
C LYS A 81 14.50 -2.85 -23.11
N PRO A 82 14.22 -3.96 -23.82
CA PRO A 82 12.91 -4.13 -24.44
C PRO A 82 11.82 -4.02 -23.37
N PRO A 83 10.59 -3.61 -23.75
CA PRO A 83 9.47 -3.62 -22.82
C PRO A 83 9.33 -5.02 -22.22
N PRO A 84 9.08 -5.14 -20.90
CA PRO A 84 8.96 -6.44 -20.27
C PRO A 84 7.82 -7.23 -20.93
N PRO A 85 7.98 -8.55 -21.13
CA PRO A 85 6.91 -9.39 -21.65
C PRO A 85 5.70 -9.33 -20.72
N LEU A 86 4.53 -9.54 -21.29
CA LEU A 86 3.28 -9.52 -20.53
C LEU A 86 3.31 -10.59 -19.46
N ARG A 87 2.61 -10.37 -18.35
CA ARG A 87 2.54 -11.35 -17.25
C ARG A 87 2.05 -12.73 -17.73
N ARG A 88 1.16 -12.73 -18.74
CA ARG A 88 0.58 -13.94 -19.36
C ARG A 88 1.51 -14.70 -20.28
N GLU A 89 2.50 -14.01 -20.84
CA GLU A 89 3.49 -14.60 -21.75
C GLU A 89 4.61 -15.31 -20.97
N ARG A 90 4.63 -15.20 -19.65
CA ARG A 90 5.61 -15.88 -18.80
C ARG A 90 5.18 -17.32 -18.56
N ASP A 91 6.16 -18.23 -18.56
CA ASP A 91 5.95 -19.68 -18.41
C ASP A 91 5.13 -20.06 -17.17
N ASN A 92 5.26 -19.31 -16.08
CA ASN A 92 4.55 -19.57 -14.81
C ASN A 92 3.22 -18.81 -14.75
N PHE A 93 2.35 -18.96 -15.75
CA PHE A 93 1.05 -18.30 -15.78
C PHE A 93 -0.07 -19.29 -16.10
N ASP A 94 -1.04 -19.39 -15.20
CA ASP A 94 -2.29 -20.10 -15.40
C ASP A 94 -3.44 -19.14 -15.09
N LEU A 95 -4.25 -18.83 -16.10
CA LEU A 95 -5.37 -17.89 -15.96
C LEU A 95 -6.41 -18.38 -14.95
N SER A 96 -6.68 -19.69 -14.91
CA SER A 96 -7.72 -20.24 -14.04
C SER A 96 -7.34 -20.12 -12.56
N ALA A 97 -6.08 -20.44 -12.24
CA ALA A 97 -5.53 -20.31 -10.90
C ALA A 97 -5.42 -18.84 -10.45
N GLU A 98 -5.02 -17.93 -11.34
CA GLU A 98 -4.91 -16.51 -11.04
C GLU A 98 -6.30 -15.85 -10.81
N LEU A 99 -7.34 -16.27 -11.54
CA LEU A 99 -8.71 -15.83 -11.30
C LEU A 99 -9.28 -16.38 -9.98
N ALA A 100 -8.98 -17.62 -9.63
CA ALA A 100 -9.35 -18.18 -8.32
C ALA A 100 -8.65 -17.43 -7.18
N ALA A 101 -7.35 -17.13 -7.32
CA ALA A 101 -6.60 -16.34 -6.36
C ALA A 101 -7.15 -14.90 -6.23
N LEU A 102 -7.59 -14.29 -7.34
CA LEU A 102 -8.28 -13.00 -7.33
C LEU A 102 -9.58 -13.09 -6.50
N ALA A 103 -10.40 -14.11 -6.73
CA ALA A 103 -11.66 -14.32 -6.00
C ALA A 103 -11.43 -14.44 -4.49
N CYS A 104 -10.47 -15.28 -4.07
CA CYS A 104 -10.08 -15.42 -2.65
C CYS A 104 -9.57 -14.10 -2.06
N ARG A 105 -8.77 -13.33 -2.81
CA ARG A 105 -8.25 -12.03 -2.35
C ARG A 105 -9.34 -10.97 -2.18
N LEU A 106 -10.40 -11.01 -3.00
CA LEU A 106 -11.57 -10.15 -2.85
C LEU A 106 -12.52 -10.63 -1.72
N GLY A 107 -12.31 -11.85 -1.21
CA GLY A 107 -13.20 -12.50 -0.25
C GLY A 107 -14.49 -13.02 -0.87
N GLU A 108 -14.49 -13.30 -2.18
CA GLU A 108 -15.65 -13.75 -2.96
C GLU A 108 -15.46 -15.20 -3.41
N GLU A 109 -15.49 -16.15 -2.47
CA GLU A 109 -15.23 -17.58 -2.75
C GLU A 109 -16.33 -18.25 -3.59
N HIS A 110 -17.51 -17.64 -3.68
CA HIS A 110 -18.66 -18.17 -4.42
C HIS A 110 -18.58 -17.93 -5.92
N LEU A 111 -17.65 -17.09 -6.39
CA LEU A 111 -17.51 -16.77 -7.81
C LEU A 111 -16.79 -17.90 -8.56
N SER A 112 -17.46 -18.46 -9.56
CA SER A 112 -16.83 -19.45 -10.43
C SER A 112 -15.75 -18.79 -11.31
N PRO A 113 -14.63 -19.46 -11.58
CA PRO A 113 -13.58 -18.91 -12.45
C PRO A 113 -14.08 -18.67 -13.88
N GLY A 114 -15.12 -19.39 -14.32
CA GLY A 114 -15.78 -19.18 -15.61
C GLY A 114 -16.50 -17.84 -15.72
N GLN A 115 -17.25 -17.45 -14.68
CA GLN A 115 -17.94 -16.15 -14.62
C GLN A 115 -16.92 -15.00 -14.58
N LEU A 116 -15.89 -15.11 -13.75
CA LEU A 116 -14.81 -14.11 -13.70
C LEU A 116 -14.07 -13.99 -15.03
N ALA A 117 -13.85 -15.11 -15.74
CA ALA A 117 -13.25 -15.07 -17.07
C ALA A 117 -14.11 -14.32 -18.09
N ALA A 118 -15.44 -14.36 -17.95
CA ALA A 118 -16.36 -13.57 -18.79
C ALA A 118 -16.27 -12.07 -18.47
N ALA A 119 -16.25 -11.70 -17.18
CA ALA A 119 -16.11 -10.29 -16.76
C ALA A 119 -14.76 -9.67 -17.16
N VAL A 120 -13.70 -10.47 -17.23
CA VAL A 120 -12.34 -10.00 -17.52
C VAL A 120 -12.04 -9.96 -19.03
N ARG A 121 -12.91 -10.55 -19.87
CA ARG A 121 -12.76 -10.56 -21.32
C ARG A 121 -13.38 -9.31 -21.94
N SER A 122 -12.56 -8.42 -22.48
CA SER A 122 -13.06 -7.25 -23.19
C SER A 122 -13.67 -7.65 -24.56
N PRO A 123 -14.79 -7.04 -24.98
CA PRO A 123 -15.45 -7.34 -26.26
C PRO A 123 -14.57 -7.10 -27.49
N CYS A 124 -13.50 -6.31 -27.35
CA CYS A 124 -12.53 -6.11 -28.43
C CYS A 124 -11.73 -7.37 -28.79
N CYS A 125 -11.66 -8.37 -27.90
CA CYS A 125 -10.95 -9.63 -28.12
C CYS A 125 -11.74 -10.66 -28.93
N ASP A 126 -13.07 -10.54 -29.00
CA ASP A 126 -13.95 -11.54 -29.60
C ASP A 126 -14.21 -11.32 -31.10
N ARG A 127 -13.63 -10.28 -31.72
CA ARG A 127 -13.76 -9.96 -33.17
C ARG A 127 -13.32 -11.07 -34.14
N GLY A 128 -12.87 -12.24 -33.64
CA GLY A 128 -12.51 -13.40 -34.46
C GLY A 128 -12.91 -14.78 -33.90
N ARG A 129 -13.61 -14.88 -32.76
CA ARG A 129 -14.03 -16.17 -32.18
C ARG A 129 -15.53 -16.14 -31.87
N GLY A 130 -16.34 -16.58 -32.83
CA GLY A 130 -17.80 -16.62 -32.72
C GLY A 130 -18.34 -17.68 -31.76
N ARG A 131 -18.08 -17.56 -30.45
CA ARG A 131 -18.76 -18.38 -29.43
C ARG A 131 -19.13 -17.54 -28.21
N GLY A 132 -20.43 -17.52 -27.93
CA GLY A 132 -21.12 -16.83 -26.85
C GLY A 132 -20.43 -16.93 -25.49
N GLY A 133 -19.78 -15.84 -25.11
CA GLY A 133 -19.70 -15.44 -23.72
C GLY A 133 -20.88 -14.53 -23.42
N GLU A 134 -21.43 -14.61 -22.21
CA GLU A 134 -22.32 -13.58 -21.67
C GLU A 134 -21.77 -12.19 -22.01
N ASN A 135 -22.64 -11.29 -22.46
CA ASN A 135 -22.20 -10.01 -23.01
C ASN A 135 -21.47 -9.21 -21.93
N HIS A 136 -20.13 -9.17 -21.97
CA HIS A 136 -19.31 -8.34 -21.06
C HIS A 136 -19.84 -6.90 -20.99
N GLY A 137 -20.38 -6.39 -22.09
CA GLY A 137 -21.01 -5.08 -22.15
C GLY A 137 -22.28 -4.96 -21.29
N GLU A 138 -23.10 -6.01 -21.20
CA GLU A 138 -24.29 -6.04 -20.33
C GLU A 138 -23.86 -6.08 -18.87
N LEU A 139 -22.94 -6.99 -18.50
CA LEU A 139 -22.39 -7.07 -17.15
C LEU A 139 -21.77 -5.74 -16.70
N ALA A 140 -20.96 -5.11 -17.55
CA ALA A 140 -20.37 -3.82 -17.26
C ALA A 140 -21.42 -2.70 -17.16
N GLY A 141 -22.47 -2.75 -17.99
CA GLY A 141 -23.58 -1.80 -17.96
C GLY A 141 -24.41 -1.92 -16.67
N ASP A 142 -24.78 -3.14 -16.30
CA ASP A 142 -25.50 -3.43 -15.05
C ASP A 142 -24.66 -3.05 -13.83
N GLY A 143 -23.37 -3.38 -13.86
CA GLY A 143 -22.42 -2.99 -12.83
C GLY A 143 -22.30 -1.48 -12.67
N ALA A 144 -22.32 -0.73 -13.77
CA ALA A 144 -22.32 0.74 -13.75
C ALA A 144 -23.58 1.31 -13.09
N ARG A 145 -24.76 0.77 -13.43
CA ARG A 145 -26.04 1.22 -12.86
C ARG A 145 -26.11 0.92 -11.36
N LEU A 146 -25.76 -0.31 -10.97
CA LEU A 146 -25.74 -0.73 -9.56
C LEU A 146 -24.75 0.11 -8.75
N THR A 147 -23.56 0.33 -9.28
CA THR A 147 -22.55 1.15 -8.59
C THR A 147 -23.05 2.59 -8.43
N ALA A 148 -23.77 3.14 -9.41
CA ALA A 148 -24.30 4.51 -9.34
C ALA A 148 -25.35 4.62 -8.24
N GLU A 149 -26.32 3.69 -8.23
CA GLU A 149 -27.39 3.63 -7.23
C GLU A 149 -26.84 3.49 -5.80
N VAL A 150 -25.87 2.58 -5.60
CA VAL A 150 -25.24 2.40 -4.30
C VAL A 150 -24.47 3.66 -3.90
N LEU A 151 -23.65 4.24 -4.79
CA LEU A 151 -22.92 5.46 -4.48
C LEU A 151 -23.84 6.63 -4.15
N ASP A 152 -24.97 6.79 -4.84
CA ASP A 152 -25.95 7.83 -4.53
C ASP A 152 -26.52 7.69 -3.13
N SER A 153 -26.89 6.46 -2.74
CA SER A 153 -27.41 6.18 -1.40
C SER A 153 -26.35 6.41 -0.30
N GLU A 154 -25.10 6.01 -0.54
CA GLU A 154 -23.98 6.16 0.38
C GLU A 154 -23.58 7.63 0.54
N LEU A 155 -23.46 8.38 -0.57
CA LEU A 155 -23.17 9.81 -0.54
C LEU A 155 -24.29 10.62 0.11
N ALA A 156 -25.56 10.24 -0.10
CA ALA A 156 -26.70 10.83 0.60
C ALA A 156 -26.63 10.63 2.11
N ARG A 157 -26.23 9.43 2.54
CA ARG A 157 -26.11 9.07 3.96
C ARG A 157 -24.92 9.76 4.62
N ASP A 158 -23.77 9.80 3.95
CA ASP A 158 -22.53 10.34 4.49
C ASP A 158 -22.48 11.88 4.46
N PHE A 159 -23.15 12.51 3.49
CA PHE A 159 -23.20 13.96 3.29
C PHE A 159 -24.63 14.51 3.20
N PRO A 160 -25.42 14.43 4.29
CA PRO A 160 -26.83 14.86 4.28
C PRO A 160 -27.01 16.38 4.11
N ARG A 161 -25.95 17.17 4.32
CA ARG A 161 -25.97 18.64 4.22
C ARG A 161 -25.53 19.15 2.86
N MET A 162 -25.02 18.30 1.99
CA MET A 162 -24.47 18.67 0.69
C MET A 162 -25.58 18.72 -0.37
N PRO A 163 -25.60 19.74 -1.25
CA PRO A 163 -26.57 19.80 -2.35
C PRO A 163 -26.32 18.67 -3.36
N ASP A 164 -27.37 18.36 -4.13
CA ASP A 164 -27.38 17.27 -5.11
C ASP A 164 -26.26 17.44 -6.15
N GLY A 165 -26.06 18.66 -6.66
CA GLY A 165 -24.99 18.95 -7.62
C GLY A 165 -23.58 18.62 -7.11
N GLY A 166 -23.32 18.77 -5.80
CA GLY A 166 -22.06 18.37 -5.19
C GLY A 166 -21.91 16.85 -5.11
N ARG A 167 -22.99 16.15 -4.72
CA ARG A 167 -23.03 14.68 -4.65
C ARG A 167 -22.87 14.06 -6.05
N ASP A 168 -23.52 14.63 -7.05
CA ASP A 168 -23.41 14.22 -8.45
C ASP A 168 -21.99 14.39 -8.99
N ALA A 169 -21.29 15.47 -8.62
CA ALA A 169 -19.90 15.68 -8.99
C ALA A 169 -18.98 14.62 -8.35
N LEU A 170 -19.20 14.28 -7.07
CA LEU A 170 -18.46 13.20 -6.40
C LEU A 170 -18.72 11.83 -7.04
N ARG A 171 -19.98 11.51 -7.36
CA ARG A 171 -20.35 10.29 -8.09
C ARG A 171 -19.64 10.24 -9.45
N THR A 172 -19.69 11.35 -10.20
CA THR A 172 -19.06 11.44 -11.53
C THR A 172 -17.55 11.21 -11.46
N PHE A 173 -16.90 11.76 -10.43
CA PHE A 173 -15.48 11.50 -10.18
C PHE A 173 -15.21 10.03 -9.86
N LEU A 174 -15.97 9.43 -8.93
CA LEU A 174 -15.79 8.02 -8.56
C LEU A 174 -16.03 7.06 -9.72
N MET A 175 -16.95 7.41 -10.62
CA MET A 175 -17.28 6.67 -11.84
C MET A 175 -16.36 6.97 -13.02
N SER A 176 -15.37 7.85 -12.86
CA SER A 176 -14.46 8.17 -13.94
C SER A 176 -13.58 6.97 -14.31
N ASP A 177 -13.22 6.88 -15.59
CA ASP A 177 -12.31 5.82 -16.07
C ASP A 177 -10.94 5.90 -15.35
N GLU A 178 -10.52 7.09 -14.91
CA GLU A 178 -9.27 7.30 -14.17
C GLU A 178 -9.31 6.62 -12.79
N THR A 179 -10.35 6.88 -11.99
CA THR A 179 -10.49 6.30 -10.65
C THR A 179 -10.70 4.80 -10.71
N LEU A 180 -11.63 4.33 -11.54
CA LEU A 180 -11.96 2.91 -11.65
C LEU A 180 -10.79 2.09 -12.21
N SER A 181 -10.06 2.61 -13.19
CA SER A 181 -8.86 1.93 -13.69
C SER A 181 -7.71 1.95 -12.67
N GLY A 182 -7.59 3.01 -11.85
CA GLY A 182 -6.66 3.08 -10.73
C GLY A 182 -6.93 1.97 -9.69
N VAL A 183 -8.19 1.80 -9.30
CA VAL A 183 -8.63 0.72 -8.40
C VAL A 183 -8.37 -0.65 -9.05
N ALA A 184 -8.73 -0.83 -10.32
CA ALA A 184 -8.50 -2.08 -11.04
C ALA A 184 -7.01 -2.46 -11.10
N ARG A 185 -6.11 -1.48 -11.28
CA ARG A 185 -4.65 -1.68 -11.23
C ARG A 185 -4.18 -2.07 -9.83
N ALA A 186 -4.67 -1.41 -8.78
CA ALA A 186 -4.35 -1.76 -7.40
C ALA A 186 -4.80 -3.19 -7.04
N LEU A 187 -5.94 -3.63 -7.60
CA LEU A 187 -6.43 -5.01 -7.49
C LEU A 187 -5.67 -6.00 -8.39
N GLY A 188 -4.73 -5.56 -9.24
CA GLY A 188 -3.98 -6.43 -10.14
C GLY A 188 -4.75 -6.90 -11.38
N LEU A 189 -5.89 -6.30 -11.71
CA LEU A 189 -6.66 -6.62 -12.92
C LEU A 189 -5.91 -6.28 -14.21
N ALA A 190 -4.92 -5.38 -14.15
CA ALA A 190 -4.08 -5.01 -15.29
C ALA A 190 -3.42 -6.21 -15.99
N HIS A 191 -3.12 -7.29 -15.24
CA HIS A 191 -2.52 -8.50 -15.79
C HIS A 191 -3.54 -9.57 -16.17
N LEU A 192 -4.80 -9.44 -15.76
CA LEU A 192 -5.86 -10.42 -15.95
C LEU A 192 -6.80 -10.06 -17.12
N VAL A 193 -7.06 -8.77 -17.33
CA VAL A 193 -7.94 -8.26 -18.40
C VAL A 193 -7.44 -8.56 -19.81
N LEU A 194 -8.20 -9.35 -20.55
CA LEU A 194 -7.93 -9.67 -21.95
C LEU A 194 -8.42 -8.49 -22.79
N ALA A 195 -7.49 -7.74 -23.39
CA ALA A 195 -7.76 -6.61 -24.28
C ALA A 195 -7.03 -6.78 -25.61
N ALA A 196 -7.45 -6.01 -26.63
CA ALA A 196 -6.83 -6.05 -27.96
C ALA A 196 -5.45 -5.35 -28.03
N ARG A 197 -5.15 -4.50 -27.04
CA ARG A 197 -3.88 -3.77 -26.92
C ARG A 197 -3.34 -3.96 -25.52
N ASP A 198 -2.05 -4.23 -25.43
CA ASP A 198 -1.32 -4.32 -24.17
C ASP A 198 -0.33 -3.15 -24.03
N PRO A 199 -0.28 -2.46 -22.87
CA PRO A 199 -1.17 -2.61 -21.72
C PRO A 199 -2.64 -2.24 -22.03
N PRO A 200 -3.61 -2.81 -21.30
CA PRO A 200 -5.02 -2.56 -21.54
C PRO A 200 -5.36 -1.07 -21.32
N PRO A 201 -6.25 -0.49 -22.14
CA PRO A 201 -6.69 0.89 -21.95
C PRO A 201 -7.52 1.02 -20.66
N ASP A 202 -7.48 2.20 -20.05
CA ASP A 202 -8.15 2.52 -18.78
C ASP A 202 -9.65 2.21 -18.82
N SER A 203 -10.29 2.49 -19.95
CA SER A 203 -11.72 2.20 -20.16
C SER A 203 -12.04 0.70 -20.24
N ALA A 204 -11.09 -0.16 -20.58
CA ALA A 204 -11.29 -1.62 -20.52
C ALA A 204 -11.12 -2.15 -19.09
N LEU A 205 -10.18 -1.56 -18.32
CA LEU A 205 -9.99 -1.89 -16.91
C LEU A 205 -11.18 -1.46 -16.06
N ALA A 206 -11.69 -0.25 -16.27
CA ALA A 206 -12.86 0.27 -15.58
C ALA A 206 -14.10 -0.59 -15.86
N ARG A 207 -14.38 -0.93 -17.13
CA ARG A 207 -15.49 -1.82 -17.50
C ARG A 207 -15.37 -3.22 -16.90
N SER A 208 -14.16 -3.77 -16.85
CA SER A 208 -13.93 -5.09 -16.24
C SER A 208 -14.17 -5.07 -14.73
N LEU A 209 -13.81 -3.98 -14.04
CA LEU A 209 -14.13 -3.80 -12.63
C LEU A 209 -15.64 -3.73 -12.41
N LEU A 210 -16.37 -2.97 -13.23
CA LEU A 210 -17.83 -2.87 -13.16
C LEU A 210 -18.51 -4.22 -13.44
N ALA A 211 -18.01 -4.98 -14.42
CA ALA A 211 -18.51 -6.33 -14.68
C ALA A 211 -18.25 -7.30 -13.50
N ILE A 212 -17.16 -7.11 -12.74
CA ILE A 212 -16.96 -7.87 -11.49
C ILE A 212 -17.99 -7.46 -10.44
N VAL A 213 -18.31 -6.17 -10.32
CA VAL A 213 -19.34 -5.70 -9.37
C VAL A 213 -20.71 -6.31 -9.67
N SER A 214 -21.11 -6.42 -10.95
CA SER A 214 -22.38 -7.07 -11.30
C SER A 214 -22.39 -8.56 -10.94
N LEU A 215 -21.27 -9.26 -11.10
CA LEU A 215 -21.14 -10.65 -10.68
C LEU A 215 -21.22 -10.80 -9.16
N VAL A 216 -20.56 -9.92 -8.40
CA VAL A 216 -20.65 -9.89 -6.93
C VAL A 216 -22.09 -9.64 -6.48
N ARG A 217 -22.84 -8.77 -7.18
CA ARG A 217 -24.27 -8.57 -6.91
C ARG A 217 -25.11 -9.81 -7.17
N ALA A 218 -24.78 -10.56 -8.22
CA ALA A 218 -25.48 -11.78 -8.60
C ALA A 218 -25.20 -12.95 -7.63
N SER A 219 -23.97 -13.08 -7.12
CA SER A 219 -23.58 -14.17 -6.23
C SER A 219 -23.75 -13.87 -4.73
N GLY A 220 -23.38 -12.65 -4.31
CA GLY A 220 -23.27 -12.24 -2.91
C GLY A 220 -24.39 -11.32 -2.42
N GLY A 221 -25.32 -10.92 -3.30
CA GLY A 221 -26.43 -10.03 -2.95
C GLY A 221 -26.03 -8.57 -2.76
N GLU A 222 -26.96 -7.78 -2.23
CA GLU A 222 -26.83 -6.32 -2.15
C GLU A 222 -25.85 -5.87 -1.07
N GLU A 223 -25.98 -6.41 0.14
CA GLU A 223 -25.15 -6.05 1.31
C GLU A 223 -23.67 -6.25 1.01
N ARG A 224 -23.33 -7.37 0.35
CA ARG A 224 -21.95 -7.67 -0.03
C ARG A 224 -21.42 -6.70 -1.08
N THR A 225 -22.26 -6.32 -2.04
CA THR A 225 -21.91 -5.34 -3.07
C THR A 225 -21.64 -3.97 -2.45
N ILE A 226 -22.46 -3.55 -1.48
CA ILE A 226 -22.26 -2.30 -0.73
C ILE A 226 -20.92 -2.36 0.02
N ALA A 227 -20.65 -3.43 0.76
CA ALA A 227 -19.39 -3.61 1.48
C ALA A 227 -18.16 -3.58 0.54
N PHE A 228 -18.27 -4.18 -0.65
CA PHE A 228 -17.23 -4.15 -1.67
C PHE A 228 -16.97 -2.71 -2.14
N LEU A 229 -18.00 -1.96 -2.50
CA LEU A 229 -17.88 -0.58 -2.98
C LEU A 229 -17.35 0.37 -1.90
N GLN A 230 -17.80 0.20 -0.65
CA GLN A 230 -17.29 0.92 0.51
C GLN A 230 -15.81 0.66 0.79
N SER A 231 -15.31 -0.54 0.45
CA SER A 231 -13.92 -0.94 0.71
C SER A 231 -12.96 -0.51 -0.39
N PHE A 232 -13.40 -0.45 -1.65
CA PHE A 232 -12.51 -0.23 -2.80
C PHE A 232 -12.73 1.10 -3.52
N VAL A 233 -13.98 1.49 -3.75
CA VAL A 233 -14.33 2.66 -4.58
C VAL A 233 -14.48 3.91 -3.73
N LEU A 234 -15.26 3.85 -2.66
CA LEU A 234 -15.51 5.00 -1.78
C LEU A 234 -14.22 5.58 -1.14
N PRO A 235 -13.22 4.77 -0.72
CA PRO A 235 -11.99 5.30 -0.13
C PRO A 235 -11.12 6.09 -1.12
N GLN A 236 -11.37 5.99 -2.43
CA GLN A 236 -10.65 6.82 -3.41
C GLN A 236 -10.92 8.32 -3.21
N LEU A 237 -12.05 8.69 -2.62
CA LEU A 237 -12.31 10.08 -2.20
C LEU A 237 -11.31 10.56 -1.14
N LEU A 238 -10.87 9.66 -0.24
CA LEU A 238 -9.93 9.98 0.83
C LEU A 238 -8.48 9.86 0.38
N CYS A 239 -8.14 8.78 -0.32
CA CYS A 239 -6.78 8.50 -0.77
C CYS A 239 -6.32 9.41 -1.92
N GLY A 240 -7.26 9.92 -2.72
CA GLY A 240 -6.96 10.81 -3.84
C GLY A 240 -6.44 12.19 -3.43
N GLY A 241 -6.62 12.59 -2.18
CA GLY A 241 -6.17 13.89 -1.65
C GLY A 241 -6.72 15.10 -2.43
N ARG A 242 -7.76 14.90 -3.26
CA ARG A 242 -8.34 15.96 -4.09
C ARG A 242 -9.33 16.74 -3.26
N ASP A 243 -9.26 18.06 -3.41
CA ASP A 243 -10.22 18.95 -2.77
C ASP A 243 -11.61 18.86 -3.41
N LEU A 244 -12.67 19.10 -2.63
CA LEU A 244 -14.05 19.08 -3.10
C LEU A 244 -14.25 20.02 -4.30
N PHE A 245 -13.69 21.23 -4.24
CA PHE A 245 -13.84 22.23 -5.30
C PHE A 245 -12.93 22.00 -6.50
N SER A 246 -11.98 21.05 -6.41
CA SER A 246 -11.28 20.55 -7.59
C SER A 246 -12.16 19.60 -8.39
N LEU A 247 -13.05 18.86 -7.72
CA LEU A 247 -13.99 17.93 -8.35
C LEU A 247 -15.26 18.65 -8.83
N TRP A 248 -15.73 19.62 -8.03
CA TRP A 248 -16.88 20.46 -8.34
C TRP A 248 -16.43 21.91 -8.54
N PRO A 249 -16.14 22.31 -9.80
CA PRO A 249 -15.70 23.67 -10.09
C PRO A 249 -16.87 24.65 -9.91
N VAL A 250 -16.88 25.36 -8.79
CA VAL A 250 -17.81 26.45 -8.52
C VAL A 250 -17.17 27.76 -8.97
N GLY A 251 -17.91 28.56 -9.75
CA GLY A 251 -17.44 29.86 -10.23
C GLY A 251 -17.23 30.87 -9.11
N ASP A 252 -18.31 31.29 -8.44
CA ASP A 252 -18.26 32.21 -7.30
C ASP A 252 -18.61 31.49 -5.98
N PRO A 253 -17.62 31.15 -5.13
CA PRO A 253 -17.87 30.45 -3.88
C PRO A 253 -18.59 31.31 -2.83
N MET A 254 -18.47 32.64 -2.89
CA MET A 254 -19.11 33.53 -1.91
C MET A 254 -20.61 33.61 -2.17
N SER A 255 -21.03 33.71 -3.44
CA SER A 255 -22.45 33.67 -3.80
C SER A 255 -23.10 32.35 -3.42
N LEU A 256 -22.42 31.22 -3.66
CA LEU A 256 -22.91 29.91 -3.21
C LEU A 256 -23.03 29.84 -1.69
N LEU A 257 -22.06 30.38 -0.94
CA LEU A 257 -22.13 30.43 0.52
C LEU A 257 -23.30 31.27 1.03
N ARG A 258 -23.59 32.41 0.40
CA ARG A 258 -24.76 33.24 0.74
C ARG A 258 -26.05 32.45 0.56
N GLU A 259 -26.23 31.82 -0.60
CA GLU A 259 -27.41 31.01 -0.89
C GLU A 259 -27.57 29.85 0.10
N GLU A 260 -26.48 29.16 0.43
CA GLU A 260 -26.44 28.06 1.40
C GLU A 260 -26.73 28.52 2.85
N THR A 261 -26.45 29.78 3.16
CA THR A 261 -26.70 30.38 4.48
C THR A 261 -28.15 30.85 4.57
N GLU A 262 -28.68 31.45 3.51
CA GLU A 262 -30.09 31.82 3.36
C GLU A 262 -31.01 30.59 3.41
N ARG A 263 -30.68 29.52 2.67
CA ARG A 263 -31.42 28.25 2.70
C ARG A 263 -31.48 27.63 4.10
N ARG A 264 -30.52 27.93 4.97
CA ARG A 264 -30.45 27.45 6.36
C ARG A 264 -30.93 28.48 7.38
N SER A 265 -31.52 29.60 6.94
CA SER A 265 -32.04 30.68 7.78
C SER A 265 -31.01 31.28 8.75
N ARG A 266 -29.76 31.46 8.30
CA ARG A 266 -28.68 32.12 9.06
C ARG A 266 -28.42 33.53 8.52
N ALA A 267 -27.80 34.40 9.32
CA ALA A 267 -27.42 35.73 8.84
C ALA A 267 -26.38 35.64 7.70
N PRO A 268 -26.45 36.57 6.73
CA PRO A 268 -25.57 36.54 5.57
C PRO A 268 -24.08 36.57 5.97
N PRO A 269 -23.22 35.84 5.24
CA PRO A 269 -21.78 35.81 5.52
C PRO A 269 -21.12 37.16 5.24
N GLU A 270 -20.36 37.66 6.21
CA GLU A 270 -19.56 38.88 6.11
C GLU A 270 -18.05 38.56 6.15
N PRO A 271 -17.30 38.80 5.07
CA PRO A 271 -15.84 38.65 5.08
C PRO A 271 -15.17 39.83 5.81
N ARG A 272 -14.18 39.53 6.65
CA ARG A 272 -13.36 40.53 7.35
C ARG A 272 -11.90 40.12 7.33
N LEU A 273 -11.03 41.10 7.08
CA LEU A 273 -9.58 40.91 7.15
C LEU A 273 -9.15 40.88 8.63
N ILE A 274 -8.61 39.75 9.11
CA ILE A 274 -8.10 39.62 10.47
C ILE A 274 -6.63 40.04 10.54
N ARG A 275 -5.81 39.52 9.62
CA ARG A 275 -4.35 39.75 9.62
C ARG A 275 -3.87 40.04 8.21
N SER A 276 -2.84 40.87 8.12
CA SER A 276 -2.04 41.02 6.90
C SER A 276 -0.57 40.98 7.28
N ALA A 277 0.23 40.28 6.47
CA ALA A 277 1.66 40.18 6.60
C ALA A 277 2.30 40.51 5.26
N GLY A 278 3.35 41.34 5.27
CA GLY A 278 4.10 41.66 4.06
C GLY A 278 3.29 42.35 2.95
N ALA A 279 2.29 43.17 3.30
CA ALA A 279 1.38 43.81 2.34
C ALA A 279 2.09 44.66 1.26
N ALA A 280 3.28 45.19 1.55
CA ALA A 280 4.11 45.94 0.60
C ALA A 280 5.22 45.10 -0.06
N SER A 281 5.29 43.80 0.23
CA SER A 281 6.29 42.89 -0.31
C SER A 281 5.79 42.19 -1.57
N ALA A 282 6.68 41.50 -2.29
CA ALA A 282 6.32 40.68 -3.44
C ALA A 282 5.51 39.41 -3.06
N LEU A 283 5.52 39.02 -1.79
CA LEU A 283 4.82 37.82 -1.28
C LEU A 283 3.93 38.21 -0.09
N PRO A 284 2.87 39.01 -0.32
CA PRO A 284 1.93 39.35 0.72
C PRO A 284 1.10 38.13 1.14
N CYS A 285 0.67 38.12 2.39
CA CYS A 285 -0.23 37.10 2.93
C CYS A 285 -1.34 37.78 3.72
N TYR A 286 -2.58 37.54 3.31
CA TYR A 286 -3.78 38.07 3.95
C TYR A 286 -4.56 36.92 4.57
N LEU A 287 -4.99 37.09 5.81
CA LEU A 287 -5.87 36.15 6.50
C LEU A 287 -7.25 36.77 6.62
N VAL A 288 -8.19 36.22 5.86
CA VAL A 288 -9.60 36.64 5.86
C VAL A 288 -10.44 35.63 6.60
N ALA A 289 -11.39 36.10 7.38
CA ALA A 289 -12.38 35.29 8.05
C ALA A 289 -13.79 35.68 7.66
N ILE A 290 -14.68 34.69 7.60
CA ILE A 290 -16.09 34.90 7.30
C ILE A 290 -16.88 34.76 8.60
N TYR A 291 -17.65 35.79 8.91
CA TYR A 291 -18.53 35.85 10.06
C TYR A 291 -19.98 35.60 9.63
N SER A 292 -20.74 34.92 10.48
CA SER A 292 -22.20 34.80 10.38
C SER A 292 -22.76 34.78 11.81
N ASP A 293 -23.78 35.58 12.11
CA ASP A 293 -24.34 35.76 13.46
C ASP A 293 -23.30 36.13 14.53
N GLY A 294 -22.27 36.91 14.14
CA GLY A 294 -21.17 37.29 15.03
C GLY A 294 -20.20 36.16 15.38
N ARG A 295 -20.32 34.97 14.75
CA ARG A 295 -19.42 33.82 14.91
C ARG A 295 -18.58 33.61 13.66
N VAL A 296 -17.33 33.18 13.83
CA VAL A 296 -16.46 32.82 12.71
C VAL A 296 -16.90 31.47 12.13
N LEU A 297 -17.23 31.44 10.84
CA LEU A 297 -17.50 30.21 10.10
C LEU A 297 -16.20 29.54 9.66
N SER A 298 -15.30 30.33 9.07
CA SER A 298 -13.99 29.89 8.55
C SER A 298 -13.00 31.03 8.48
N GLU A 299 -11.73 30.66 8.39
CA GLU A 299 -10.60 31.54 8.15
C GLU A 299 -9.71 30.88 7.11
N ALA A 300 -9.18 31.65 6.17
CA ALA A 300 -8.23 31.15 5.19
C ALA A 300 -7.20 32.20 4.78
N PRO A 301 -5.96 31.77 4.49
CA PRO A 301 -4.94 32.65 3.94
C PRO A 301 -5.07 32.79 2.42
N GLY A 302 -4.57 33.91 1.88
CA GLY A 302 -4.42 34.11 0.44
C GLY A 302 -3.37 35.17 0.11
N GLU A 303 -2.90 35.14 -1.14
CA GLU A 303 -1.92 36.10 -1.67
C GLU A 303 -2.52 37.49 -1.87
N THR A 304 -3.82 37.58 -2.18
CA THR A 304 -4.57 38.82 -2.28
C THR A 304 -5.79 38.75 -1.37
N PRO A 305 -6.35 39.89 -0.93
CA PRO A 305 -7.57 39.87 -0.10
C PRO A 305 -8.74 39.15 -0.79
N LEU A 306 -8.85 39.26 -2.13
CA LEU A 306 -9.88 38.58 -2.92
C LEU A 306 -9.68 37.05 -2.92
N VAL A 307 -8.46 36.57 -3.19
CA VAL A 307 -8.16 35.12 -3.17
C VAL A 307 -8.33 34.56 -1.75
N ALA A 308 -7.95 35.32 -0.72
CA ALA A 308 -8.16 34.93 0.68
C ALA A 308 -9.67 34.83 1.02
N GLU A 309 -10.49 35.75 0.52
CA GLU A 309 -11.95 35.71 0.66
C GLU A 309 -12.55 34.48 -0.04
N GLU A 310 -12.15 34.20 -1.28
CA GLU A 310 -12.62 33.04 -2.04
C GLU A 310 -12.27 31.72 -1.33
N GLU A 311 -11.03 31.59 -0.84
CA GLU A 311 -10.61 30.38 -0.13
C GLU A 311 -11.27 30.27 1.26
N ALA A 312 -11.53 31.40 1.93
CA ALA A 312 -12.29 31.41 3.17
C ALA A 312 -13.72 30.91 2.92
N ALA A 313 -14.34 31.33 1.81
CA ALA A 313 -15.68 30.88 1.41
C ALA A 313 -15.71 29.38 1.08
N ARG A 314 -14.72 28.90 0.31
CA ARG A 314 -14.55 27.45 0.06
C ARG A 314 -14.36 26.68 1.37
N SER A 315 -13.53 27.18 2.29
CA SER A 315 -13.37 26.55 3.60
C SER A 315 -14.67 26.56 4.42
N ALA A 316 -15.49 27.61 4.33
CA ALA A 316 -16.79 27.66 5.01
C ALA A 316 -17.73 26.58 4.46
N LEU A 317 -17.84 26.48 3.13
CA LEU A 317 -18.66 25.49 2.44
C LEU A 317 -18.21 24.05 2.77
N ARG A 318 -16.90 23.77 2.77
CA ARG A 318 -16.34 22.47 3.20
C ARG A 318 -16.82 22.08 4.60
N ARG A 319 -16.80 23.03 5.54
CA ARG A 319 -17.27 22.80 6.92
C ARG A 319 -18.79 22.61 6.97
N LEU A 320 -19.56 23.39 6.21
CA LEU A 320 -21.02 23.28 6.14
C LEU A 320 -21.46 21.91 5.60
N TYR A 321 -20.79 21.41 4.56
CA TYR A 321 -21.10 20.13 3.94
C TYR A 321 -20.53 18.91 4.69
N GLY A 322 -19.71 19.12 5.72
CA GLY A 322 -19.10 18.01 6.46
C GLY A 322 -17.93 17.33 5.72
N PHE A 323 -17.26 18.08 4.82
CA PHE A 323 -16.04 17.68 4.12
C PHE A 323 -14.82 18.52 4.59
N PRO A 324 -14.49 18.57 5.90
CA PRO A 324 -13.27 19.25 6.32
C PRO A 324 -12.03 18.46 5.91
N ALA A 325 -10.93 19.17 5.63
CA ALA A 325 -9.62 18.56 5.33
C ALA A 325 -9.11 17.61 6.45
N THR A 326 -9.63 17.75 7.67
CA THR A 326 -9.31 16.95 8.86
C THR A 326 -10.33 15.86 9.19
N ARG A 327 -11.23 15.47 8.28
CA ARG A 327 -12.14 14.36 8.57
C ARG A 327 -11.31 13.09 8.80
N LEU A 328 -11.29 12.62 10.05
CA LEU A 328 -10.84 11.26 10.36
C LEU A 328 -11.70 10.30 9.52
N PRO A 329 -11.10 9.29 8.86
CA PRO A 329 -11.87 8.32 8.10
C PRO A 329 -12.98 7.77 8.99
N ALA A 330 -14.19 7.67 8.45
CA ALA A 330 -15.39 7.27 9.18
C ALA A 330 -15.08 6.02 10.00
N GLN A 331 -14.87 6.20 11.30
CA GLN A 331 -14.90 5.08 12.22
C GLN A 331 -16.35 4.66 12.22
N SER A 332 -16.62 3.48 11.68
CA SER A 332 -17.80 2.71 12.04
C SER A 332 -17.90 2.76 13.57
N VAL A 333 -18.79 3.61 14.06
CA VAL A 333 -19.31 3.52 15.41
C VAL A 333 -20.18 2.26 15.39
N ALA A 334 -19.52 1.11 15.44
CA ALA A 334 -20.11 -0.08 15.99
C ALA A 334 -20.52 0.32 17.40
N SER A 335 -21.83 0.44 17.61
CA SER A 335 -22.47 0.49 18.92
C SER A 335 -22.14 -0.79 19.69
N GLY A 336 -20.88 -0.94 20.10
CA GLY A 336 -20.45 -1.83 21.15
C GLY A 336 -20.59 -1.06 22.44
N THR A 337 -21.59 -1.42 23.23
CA THR A 337 -21.72 -0.98 24.61
C THR A 337 -20.37 -1.07 25.31
N HIS A 338 -19.89 0.08 25.77
CA HIS A 338 -18.69 0.23 26.57
C HIS A 338 -18.88 -0.56 27.87
N SER A 339 -18.33 -1.77 27.94
CA SER A 339 -18.14 -2.49 29.21
C SER A 339 -16.72 -2.22 29.67
N GLN A 340 -16.57 -1.32 30.66
CA GLN A 340 -15.34 -1.13 31.40
C GLN A 340 -14.84 -2.50 31.94
N PRO A 341 -13.54 -2.81 31.92
CA PRO A 341 -13.05 -3.94 32.70
C PRO A 341 -13.13 -3.57 34.18
N GLN A 342 -14.10 -4.14 34.89
CA GLN A 342 -14.16 -4.08 36.35
C GLN A 342 -13.00 -4.88 36.93
N SER A 343 -12.21 -4.21 37.77
CA SER A 343 -11.27 -4.83 38.69
C SER A 343 -12.03 -5.67 39.71
N VAL A 344 -11.93 -6.99 39.61
CA VAL A 344 -12.39 -7.90 40.66
C VAL A 344 -11.17 -8.38 41.46
N ALA A 345 -11.02 -7.82 42.65
CA ALA A 345 -10.24 -8.40 43.72
C ALA A 345 -11.16 -9.32 44.54
N SER A 346 -10.75 -10.58 44.76
CA SER A 346 -10.91 -11.36 46.00
C SER A 346 -10.58 -12.84 45.73
N GLY A 347 -9.60 -13.37 46.46
CA GLY A 347 -9.12 -14.75 46.31
C GLY A 347 -9.79 -15.75 47.25
N THR A 348 -9.33 -17.00 47.21
CA THR A 348 -9.03 -17.88 48.37
C THR A 348 -8.53 -19.27 47.90
N HIS A 349 -7.35 -19.68 48.41
CA HIS A 349 -6.90 -21.06 48.77
C HIS A 349 -6.85 -22.20 47.69
N SER A 350 -5.87 -23.11 47.57
CA SER A 350 -4.77 -23.62 48.43
C SER A 350 -3.68 -24.35 47.60
N GLN A 351 -2.45 -24.41 48.13
CA GLN A 351 -1.20 -24.99 47.57
C GLN A 351 -1.20 -26.54 47.42
N PRO A 352 -0.11 -27.16 46.89
CA PRO A 352 1.06 -27.45 47.73
C PRO A 352 2.43 -27.10 47.12
N GLN A 353 3.42 -27.07 48.03
CA GLN A 353 4.82 -26.68 47.92
C GLN A 353 5.74 -27.76 47.34
N SER A 354 6.92 -27.37 46.83
CA SER A 354 8.23 -27.90 47.30
C SER A 354 9.46 -27.25 46.60
N VAL A 355 10.31 -26.59 47.42
CA VAL A 355 11.81 -26.57 47.52
C VAL A 355 12.68 -26.93 46.29
N ALA A 356 13.91 -26.40 46.05
CA ALA A 356 14.79 -25.38 46.65
C ALA A 356 16.06 -25.24 45.74
N SER A 357 16.83 -24.15 45.91
CA SER A 357 18.28 -24.02 45.62
C SER A 357 18.68 -23.92 44.12
N GLY A 358 19.55 -23.03 43.62
CA GLY A 358 20.54 -22.09 44.17
C GLY A 358 21.78 -22.11 43.26
N THR A 359 22.29 -20.95 42.82
CA THR A 359 23.71 -20.57 42.46
C THR A 359 23.70 -19.28 41.58
N HIS A 360 24.07 -18.12 42.13
CA HIS A 360 25.33 -17.34 41.93
C HIS A 360 25.52 -16.76 40.48
N SER A 361 25.89 -15.50 40.16
CA SER A 361 26.58 -14.38 40.84
C SER A 361 26.38 -13.05 40.07
N GLN A 362 26.52 -11.89 40.75
CA GLN A 362 26.65 -10.53 40.17
C GLN A 362 27.99 -10.31 39.43
N PRO A 363 28.18 -9.12 38.79
CA PRO A 363 29.00 -8.11 39.46
C PRO A 363 28.45 -6.67 39.44
N GLN A 364 29.03 -5.85 40.33
CA GLN A 364 28.67 -4.48 40.76
C GLN A 364 29.24 -3.36 39.86
N SER A 365 28.68 -2.14 39.96
CA SER A 365 29.41 -0.91 40.35
C SER A 365 28.46 0.29 40.55
N VAL A 366 28.35 0.81 41.78
CA VAL A 366 28.92 2.04 42.39
C VAL A 366 28.18 3.36 42.08
N VAL A 367 27.88 4.05 43.18
CA VAL A 367 27.09 5.27 43.47
C VAL A 367 27.75 6.57 42.99
N SER A 368 26.96 7.59 42.63
CA SER A 368 26.98 8.97 43.20
C SER A 368 26.33 10.01 42.27
N GLY A 369 25.55 10.95 42.82
CA GLY A 369 25.30 12.25 42.20
C GLY A 369 23.86 12.80 42.31
N THR A 370 23.62 13.62 43.32
CA THR A 370 22.42 14.45 43.55
C THR A 370 22.23 15.55 42.50
N HIS A 371 20.99 15.80 42.03
CA HIS A 371 20.61 17.15 41.56
C HIS A 371 19.10 17.42 41.63
N SER A 372 18.79 18.58 42.21
CA SER A 372 17.47 19.11 42.58
C SER A 372 16.75 19.84 41.43
N GLN A 373 15.42 19.86 41.50
CA GLN A 373 14.49 20.62 40.64
C GLN A 373 14.67 22.16 40.78
N PRO A 374 14.24 22.96 39.79
CA PRO A 374 13.89 24.36 40.01
C PRO A 374 12.36 24.61 39.95
N GLN A 375 11.88 25.43 40.88
CA GLN A 375 10.55 26.05 40.88
C GLN A 375 10.56 27.41 40.18
N SER A 376 9.35 27.78 39.74
CA SER A 376 8.90 29.00 39.04
C SER A 376 9.13 30.31 39.78
N VAL A 377 9.42 31.39 39.04
CA VAL A 377 9.42 32.78 39.51
C VAL A 377 8.34 33.57 38.75
N VAL A 378 7.44 34.21 39.49
CA VAL A 378 6.45 35.20 39.05
C VAL A 378 7.05 36.59 39.30
N SER A 379 6.80 37.55 38.41
CA SER A 379 7.17 38.96 38.60
C SER A 379 5.94 39.85 38.40
N GLU A 380 5.53 40.52 39.48
CA GLU A 380 4.63 41.68 39.46
C GLU A 380 5.41 42.89 39.97
N THR A 381 5.24 44.04 39.31
CA THR A 381 5.76 45.34 39.73
C THR A 381 4.60 46.31 39.92
N HIS A 382 4.45 46.82 41.15
CA HIS A 382 3.66 48.00 41.46
C HIS A 382 4.55 49.02 42.19
N SER A 383 4.49 50.27 41.73
CA SER A 383 5.14 51.45 42.31
C SER A 383 4.07 52.48 42.66
N HIS A 384 4.17 53.06 43.85
CA HIS A 384 3.17 53.92 44.50
C HIS A 384 3.52 55.43 44.44
N SER A 385 2.49 56.24 44.16
CA SER A 385 2.13 57.57 44.74
C SER A 385 3.06 58.79 44.51
N PRO A 386 2.72 60.04 44.95
CA PRO A 386 1.71 60.50 45.92
C PRO A 386 0.27 60.62 45.40
#